data_AF-A0AAD1EJW4-F1
#
_entry.id   AF-A0AAD1EJW4-F1
#
_cell.length_a   1.000
_cell.length_b   1.000
_cell.length_c   1.000
_cell.angle_alpha   90.00
_cell.angle_beta   90.00
_cell.angle_gamma   90.00
#
_symmetry.space_group_name_H-M   'P 1'
#
loop_
_entity.id
_entity.type
_entity.pdbx_description
1 polymer ?
#
loop_
_entity_poly.entity_id
_entity_poly.type
_entity_poly.pdbx_seq_one_letter_code
_entity_poly.pdbx_strand_id
1 'polypeptide(L)'
;MNELLNWLLQQKGSLRTYVEFQDRALALRATEPEHAALLRLLADLAGRFADAYDGQPLSAEVAARALDQLIEFLEKAVGQSAAGPSDHLVLLNQIGTSELA
;
A
#
# COMPACT_ATOMS: atom_id res chain seq x y z
N MET A 1 -8.60 -7.73 3.13
CA MET A 1 -7.14 -7.54 3.35
C MET A 1 -6.27 -8.60 2.67
N ASN A 2 -6.43 -9.90 2.99
CA ASN A 2 -5.63 -10.98 2.39
C ASN A 2 -5.70 -11.05 0.86
N GLU A 3 -6.87 -10.80 0.27
CA GLU A 3 -7.03 -10.79 -1.18
C GLU A 3 -6.21 -9.68 -1.85
N LEU A 4 -6.14 -8.50 -1.22
CA LEU A 4 -5.33 -7.39 -1.70
C LEU A 4 -3.84 -7.74 -1.64
N LEU A 5 -3.39 -8.39 -0.56
CA LEU A 5 -2.01 -8.86 -0.41
C LEU A 5 -1.66 -9.92 -1.45
N ASN A 6 -2.51 -10.94 -1.60
CA ASN A 6 -2.32 -11.99 -2.60
C ASN A 6 -2.25 -11.43 -4.03
N TRP A 7 -3.08 -10.43 -4.34
CA TRP A 7 -3.01 -9.75 -5.62
C TRP A 7 -1.69 -8.98 -5.78
N LEU A 8 -1.26 -8.24 -4.75
CA LEU A 8 -0.04 -7.42 -4.78
C LEU A 8 1.21 -8.28 -4.97
N LEU A 9 1.28 -9.45 -4.31
CA LEU A 9 2.39 -10.41 -4.43
C LEU A 9 2.56 -10.98 -5.85
N GLN A 10 1.54 -10.90 -6.70
CA GLN A 10 1.62 -11.35 -8.10
C GLN A 10 2.12 -10.26 -9.06
N GLN A 11 2.31 -9.03 -8.57
CA GLN A 11 2.67 -7.89 -9.40
C GLN A 11 4.19 -7.78 -9.62
N LYS A 12 4.58 -7.07 -10.68
CA LYS A 12 5.99 -6.82 -11.03
C LYS A 12 6.45 -5.37 -10.80
N GLY A 13 5.59 -4.54 -10.19
CA GLY A 13 5.95 -3.17 -9.78
C GLY A 13 5.88 -2.12 -10.90
N SER A 14 5.13 -2.36 -11.98
CA SER A 14 4.93 -1.32 -13.01
C SER A 14 4.19 -0.10 -12.45
N LEU A 15 4.27 1.08 -13.08
CA LEU A 15 3.49 2.26 -12.66
C LEU A 15 1.99 1.94 -12.50
N ARG A 16 1.45 1.15 -13.43
CA ARG A 16 0.07 0.67 -13.42
C ARG A 16 -0.27 -0.16 -12.18
N THR A 17 0.70 -0.87 -11.61
CA THR A 17 0.51 -1.63 -10.35
C THR A 17 0.08 -0.72 -9.21
N TYR A 18 0.68 0.47 -9.09
CA TYR A 18 0.37 1.40 -7.99
C TYR A 18 -1.00 2.07 -8.17
N VAL A 19 -1.35 2.40 -9.41
CA VAL A 19 -2.69 2.90 -9.75
C VAL A 19 -3.76 1.84 -9.43
N GLU A 20 -3.57 0.60 -9.90
CA GLU A 20 -4.53 -0.48 -9.60
C GLU A 20 -4.59 -0.81 -8.11
N PHE A 21 -3.47 -0.71 -7.39
CA PHE A 21 -3.47 -0.88 -5.94
C PHE A 21 -4.30 0.20 -5.24
N GLN A 22 -4.13 1.47 -5.62
CA GLN A 22 -4.90 2.59 -5.09
C GLN A 22 -6.40 2.35 -5.27
N ASP A 23 -6.83 2.00 -6.48
CA ASP A 23 -8.24 1.72 -6.78
C ASP A 23 -8.79 0.56 -5.94
N ARG A 24 -8.04 -0.54 -5.85
CA ARG A 24 -8.45 -1.72 -5.06
C ARG A 24 -8.54 -1.41 -3.57
N ALA A 25 -7.58 -0.66 -3.02
CA ALA A 25 -7.58 -0.27 -1.63
C ALA A 25 -8.76 0.66 -1.30
N LEU A 26 -9.07 1.63 -2.18
CA LEU A 26 -10.22 2.51 -2.00
C LEU A 26 -11.57 1.79 -2.14
N ALA A 27 -11.65 0.81 -3.04
CA ALA A 27 -12.84 -0.04 -3.17
C ALA A 27 -13.03 -0.91 -1.92
N LEU A 28 -11.97 -1.57 -1.43
CA LEU A 28 -12.01 -2.40 -0.24
C LEU A 28 -12.38 -1.59 1.01
N ARG A 29 -11.91 -0.33 1.10
CA ARG A 29 -12.24 0.58 2.20
C ARG A 29 -13.76 0.80 2.34
N ALA A 30 -14.50 0.79 1.24
CA ALA A 30 -15.95 1.00 1.27
C ALA A 30 -16.70 -0.15 1.96
N THR A 31 -16.08 -1.34 2.04
CA THR A 31 -16.69 -2.56 2.60
C THR A 31 -16.03 -3.03 3.90
N GLU A 32 -14.89 -2.45 4.29
CA GLU A 32 -14.07 -2.87 5.44
C GLU A 32 -13.83 -1.69 6.41
N PRO A 33 -14.84 -1.28 7.21
CA PRO A 33 -14.75 -0.09 8.06
C PRO A 33 -13.64 -0.18 9.13
N GLU A 34 -13.34 -1.38 9.62
CA GLU A 34 -12.28 -1.62 10.61
C GLU A 34 -10.87 -1.33 10.08
N HIS A 35 -10.70 -1.38 8.76
CA HIS A 35 -9.43 -1.11 8.08
C HIS A 35 -9.44 0.21 7.31
N ALA A 36 -10.46 1.05 7.49
CA ALA A 36 -10.70 2.15 6.57
C ALA A 36 -9.59 3.21 6.55
N ALA A 37 -9.04 3.54 7.73
CA ALA A 37 -7.93 4.48 7.86
C ALA A 37 -6.67 3.94 7.18
N LEU A 38 -6.33 2.69 7.48
CA LEU A 38 -5.19 1.99 6.88
C LEU A 38 -5.29 1.96 5.35
N LEU A 39 -6.43 1.51 4.82
CA LEU A 39 -6.66 1.40 3.39
C LEU A 39 -6.59 2.76 2.68
N ARG A 40 -7.04 3.83 3.34
CA ARG A 40 -6.87 5.19 2.81
C ARG A 40 -5.40 5.60 2.76
N LEU A 41 -4.62 5.34 3.80
CA LEU A 41 -3.20 5.71 3.84
C LEU A 41 -2.37 4.90 2.83
N LEU A 42 -2.64 3.61 2.69
CA LEU A 42 -1.98 2.77 1.68
C LEU A 42 -2.33 3.22 0.25
N ALA A 43 -3.60 3.55 -0.02
CA ALA A 43 -4.03 4.08 -1.31
C ALA A 43 -3.38 5.43 -1.63
N ASP A 44 -3.25 6.30 -0.63
CA ASP A 44 -2.59 7.59 -0.77
C ASP A 44 -1.09 7.41 -1.06
N LEU A 45 -0.40 6.55 -0.30
CA LEU A 45 1.02 6.23 -0.49
C LEU A 45 1.32 5.72 -1.92
N ALA A 46 0.53 4.76 -2.40
CA ALA A 46 0.68 4.23 -3.76
C ALA A 46 0.33 5.28 -4.83
N GLY A 47 -0.71 6.09 -4.59
CA GLY A 47 -1.10 7.16 -5.50
C GLY A 47 -0.02 8.22 -5.65
N ARG A 48 0.56 8.70 -4.55
CA ARG A 48 1.64 9.71 -4.57
C ARG A 48 2.89 9.21 -5.30
N PHE A 49 3.21 7.92 -5.17
CA PHE A 49 4.25 7.30 -5.98
C PHE A 49 3.89 7.27 -7.47
N ALA A 50 2.67 6.87 -7.82
CA ALA A 50 2.23 6.87 -9.20
C ALA A 50 2.28 8.27 -9.83
N ASP A 51 1.81 9.28 -9.10
CA ASP A 51 1.81 10.69 -9.53
C ASP A 51 3.24 11.23 -9.71
N ALA A 52 4.17 10.86 -8.82
CA ALA A 52 5.58 11.28 -8.91
C ALA A 52 6.29 10.76 -10.18
N TYR A 53 5.81 9.63 -10.72
CA TYR A 53 6.38 8.99 -11.91
C TYR A 53 5.48 9.11 -13.16
N ASP A 54 4.37 9.85 -13.10
CA ASP A 54 3.54 10.10 -14.28
C ASP A 54 4.30 10.98 -15.30
N GLY A 55 4.44 10.47 -16.52
CA GLY A 55 5.25 11.10 -17.56
C GLY A 55 6.76 11.18 -17.26
N GLN A 56 7.24 10.58 -16.17
CA GLN A 56 8.66 10.52 -15.80
C GLN A 56 9.23 9.10 -15.98
N PRO A 57 10.54 8.96 -16.22
CA PRO A 57 11.16 7.64 -16.29
C PRO A 57 11.13 6.93 -14.93
N LEU A 58 10.49 5.76 -14.90
CA LEU A 58 10.52 4.83 -13.76
C LEU A 58 11.52 3.70 -14.05
N SER A 59 12.58 3.59 -13.26
CA SER A 59 13.53 2.49 -13.38
C SER A 59 12.94 1.19 -12.81
N ALA A 60 13.44 0.03 -13.28
CA ALA A 60 12.99 -1.27 -12.77
C ALA A 60 13.41 -1.50 -11.31
N GLU A 61 14.58 -1.02 -10.91
CA GLU A 61 15.06 -1.04 -9.51
C GLU A 61 14.19 -0.15 -8.62
N VAL A 62 13.88 1.03 -9.17
CA VAL A 62 12.76 1.92 -8.86
C VAL A 62 11.52 1.21 -8.31
N ALA A 63 10.78 0.76 -9.32
CA ALA A 63 9.58 -0.05 -9.27
C ALA A 63 9.64 -1.25 -8.30
N ALA A 64 10.74 -1.98 -8.26
CA ALA A 64 10.86 -3.15 -7.40
C ALA A 64 10.92 -2.77 -5.91
N ARG A 65 11.71 -1.75 -5.56
CA ARG A 65 11.84 -1.28 -4.17
C ARG A 65 10.54 -0.73 -3.62
N ALA A 66 9.85 0.11 -4.40
CA ALA A 66 8.52 0.60 -4.02
C ALA A 66 7.51 -0.53 -3.82
N LEU A 67 7.58 -1.60 -4.63
CA LEU A 67 6.68 -2.74 -4.50
C LEU A 67 6.96 -3.52 -3.21
N ASP A 68 8.23 -3.81 -2.92
CA ASP A 68 8.64 -4.52 -1.72
C ASP A 68 8.23 -3.76 -0.45
N GLN A 69 8.40 -2.44 -0.43
CA GLN A 69 7.96 -1.59 0.69
C GLN A 69 6.44 -1.62 0.88
N LEU A 70 5.68 -1.56 -0.21
CA LEU A 70 4.23 -1.62 -0.15
C LEU A 70 3.72 -2.98 0.33
N ILE A 71 4.38 -4.07 -0.09
CA ILE A 71 4.13 -5.43 0.41
C ILE A 71 4.40 -5.50 1.91
N GLU A 72 5.54 -4.99 2.38
CA GLU A 72 5.91 -5.02 3.80
C GLU A 72 4.85 -4.34 4.69
N PHE A 73 4.36 -3.16 4.29
CA PHE A 73 3.29 -2.48 5.03
C PHE A 73 1.99 -3.27 5.06
N LEU A 74 1.62 -3.89 3.95
CA LEU A 74 0.39 -4.67 3.85
C LEU A 74 0.49 -6.00 4.61
N GLU A 75 1.65 -6.66 4.62
CA GLU A 75 1.92 -7.85 5.43
C GLU A 75 1.82 -7.54 6.92
N LYS A 76 2.43 -6.42 7.38
CA LYS A 76 2.29 -5.95 8.76
C LYS A 76 0.82 -5.74 9.12
N ALA A 77 0.06 -5.10 8.25
CA ALA A 77 -1.37 -4.87 8.48
C ALA A 77 -2.17 -6.17 8.59
N VAL A 78 -1.90 -7.16 7.73
CA VAL A 78 -2.56 -8.47 7.75
C VAL A 78 -2.19 -9.27 9.00
N GLY A 79 -0.93 -9.20 9.43
CA GLY A 79 -0.42 -9.90 10.61
C GLY A 79 -0.87 -9.32 11.95
N GLN A 80 -1.37 -8.07 11.97
CA GLN A 80 -1.77 -7.36 13.19
C GLN A 80 -3.12 -7.79 13.79
N SER A 81 -3.80 -8.82 13.27
CA SER A 81 -5.05 -9.34 13.88
C SER A 81 -4.90 -9.80 15.33
N ALA A 82 -3.68 -9.99 15.84
CA ALA A 82 -3.38 -10.31 17.24
C ALA A 82 -2.72 -9.16 18.03
N ALA A 83 -2.47 -8.02 17.40
CA ALA A 83 -1.77 -6.87 17.98
C ALA A 83 -2.74 -5.89 18.66
N GLY A 84 -2.24 -5.08 19.60
CA GLY A 84 -3.07 -4.13 20.36
C GLY A 84 -3.39 -2.86 19.56
N PRO A 85 -4.38 -2.05 20.00
CA PRO A 85 -4.72 -0.78 19.33
C PRO A 85 -3.55 0.19 19.15
N SER A 86 -2.58 0.18 20.08
CA SER A 86 -1.36 0.99 19.99
C SER A 86 -0.49 0.59 18.80
N ASP A 87 -0.38 -0.70 18.51
CA ASP A 87 0.45 -1.21 17.40
C ASP A 87 -0.16 -0.82 16.05
N HIS A 88 -1.50 -0.79 15.98
CA HIS A 88 -2.24 -0.31 14.81
C HIS A 88 -1.96 1.18 14.56
N LEU A 89 -2.01 2.02 15.61
CA LEU A 89 -1.69 3.45 15.49
C LEU A 89 -0.24 3.69 15.07
N VAL A 90 0.71 2.90 15.60
CA VAL A 90 2.12 2.97 15.18
C VAL A 90 2.24 2.66 13.68
N LEU A 91 1.58 1.61 13.19
CA LEU A 91 1.60 1.28 11.77
C LEU A 91 0.97 2.37 10.90
N LEU A 92 -0.18 2.92 11.30
CA LEU A 92 -0.81 4.03 10.58
C LEU A 92 0.10 5.25 10.49
N ASN A 93 0.76 5.61 11.58
CA ASN A 93 1.71 6.72 11.60
C ASN A 93 2.93 6.45 10.71
N GLN A 94 3.47 5.23 10.74
CA GLN A 94 4.57 4.84 9.87
C GLN A 94 4.20 4.98 8.39
N ILE A 95 3.04 4.46 7.97
CA ILE A 95 2.56 4.60 6.58
C ILE A 95 2.33 6.08 6.26
N GLY A 96 1.69 6.82 7.16
CA GLY A 96 1.34 8.23 6.95
C GLY A 96 2.52 9.18 6.78
N THR A 97 3.72 8.80 7.24
CA THR A 97 4.95 9.60 7.06
C THR A 97 5.91 9.02 6.02
N SER A 98 5.52 7.94 5.33
CA SER A 98 6.39 7.26 4.38
C SER A 98 6.21 7.76 2.94
N GLU A 99 7.25 7.52 2.15
CA GLU A 99 7.28 7.64 0.70
C GLU A 99 7.75 6.31 0.12
N LEU A 100 7.23 5.94 -1.05
CA LEU A 100 7.76 4.79 -1.79
C LEU A 100 8.99 5.20 -2.62
N ALA A 101 9.93 4.26 -2.74
CA ALA A 101 11.26 4.48 -3.30
C ALA A 101 11.35 4.34 -4.81
#